data_AF-A0A7J3IZL3-F1
#
_entry.id   AF-A0A7J3IZL3-F1
#
_cell.length_a   1.000
_cell.length_b   1.000
_cell.length_c   1.000
_cell.angle_alpha   90.00
_cell.angle_beta   90.00
_cell.angle_gamma   90.00
#
_symmetry.space_group_name_H-M   'P 1'
#
loop_
_entity.id
_entity.type
_entity.pdbx_description
1 polymer ?
#
loop_
_entity_poly.entity_id
_entity_poly.type
_entity_poly.pdbx_seq_one_letter_code
_entity_poly.pdbx_strand_id
1 'polypeptide(L)'
;MEFDRETFRRLFPNLAKELESGRNSVSINSVRTDIEVGEKAVSQSFVHYEPDVIDFIRRCDTAEQAEEIIDYMERRGEIRKEYA
;
A
#
# COMPACT_ATOMS: atom_id res chain seq x y z
N MET A 1 -8.43 -9.16 26.14
CA MET A 1 -9.16 -10.42 25.83
C MET A 1 -8.32 -11.54 26.39
N GLU A 2 -8.65 -12.04 27.59
CA GLU A 2 -7.98 -13.23 28.13
C GLU A 2 -8.70 -14.45 27.54
N PHE A 3 -8.07 -15.10 26.57
CA PHE A 3 -8.53 -16.40 26.09
C PHE A 3 -7.67 -17.50 26.72
N ASP A 4 -8.33 -18.53 27.24
CA ASP A 4 -7.66 -19.75 27.65
C ASP A 4 -7.07 -20.44 26.41
N ARG A 5 -5.73 -20.44 26.34
CA ARG A 5 -4.98 -20.92 25.17
C ARG A 5 -5.19 -22.41 24.93
N GLU A 6 -5.47 -23.17 25.99
CA GLU A 6 -5.73 -24.60 25.91
C GLU A 6 -7.09 -24.87 25.26
N THR A 7 -8.13 -24.16 25.70
CA THR A 7 -9.47 -24.21 25.09
C THR A 7 -9.42 -23.79 23.61
N PHE A 8 -8.67 -22.73 23.27
CA PHE A 8 -8.54 -22.28 21.88
C PHE A 8 -7.87 -23.34 20.99
N ARG A 9 -6.80 -23.99 21.47
CA ARG A 9 -6.16 -25.10 20.73
C ARG A 9 -7.09 -26.29 20.52
N ARG A 10 -7.94 -26.60 21.51
CA ARG A 10 -8.92 -27.68 21.42
C ARG A 10 -10.01 -27.38 20.39
N LEU A 11 -10.51 -26.14 20.36
CA LEU A 11 -11.59 -25.73 19.46
C LEU A 11 -11.09 -25.44 18.04
N PHE A 12 -9.87 -24.90 17.88
CA PHE A 12 -9.32 -24.45 16.60
C PHE A 12 -7.88 -24.95 16.39
N PRO A 13 -7.66 -26.27 16.29
CA PRO A 13 -6.32 -26.86 16.29
C PRO A 13 -5.46 -26.42 15.10
N ASN A 14 -6.07 -26.24 13.92
CA ASN A 14 -5.34 -25.81 12.72
C ASN A 14 -5.00 -24.31 12.77
N LEU A 15 -5.94 -23.46 13.20
CA LEU A 15 -5.71 -22.03 13.34
C LEU A 15 -4.65 -21.74 14.42
N ALA A 16 -4.65 -22.49 15.53
CA ALA A 16 -3.62 -22.37 16.54
C ALA A 16 -2.23 -22.74 15.99
N LYS A 17 -2.13 -23.81 15.18
CA LYS A 17 -0.87 -24.17 14.50
C LYS A 17 -0.42 -23.09 13.52
N GLU A 18 -1.33 -22.49 12.77
CA GLU A 18 -1.03 -21.41 11.83
C GLU A 18 -0.47 -20.19 12.56
N LEU A 19 -1.15 -19.74 13.63
CA LEU A 19 -0.71 -18.63 14.48
C LEU A 19 0.67 -18.90 15.13
N GLU A 20 0.89 -20.10 15.65
CA GLU A 20 2.16 -20.49 16.28
C GLU A 20 3.30 -20.66 15.28
N SER A 21 2.99 -21.11 14.06
CA SER A 21 3.99 -21.31 13.01
C SER A 21 4.50 -20.01 12.39
N GLY A 22 3.73 -18.92 12.50
CA GLY A 22 4.06 -17.62 11.90
C GLY A 22 4.15 -17.62 10.37
N ARG A 23 3.83 -18.73 9.70
CA ARG A 23 4.05 -18.91 8.25
C ARG A 23 3.03 -18.19 7.36
N ASN A 24 1.90 -17.80 7.91
CA ASN A 24 0.78 -17.19 7.19
C ASN A 24 0.33 -15.86 7.83
N SER A 25 1.27 -15.04 8.29
CA SER A 25 0.98 -13.72 8.84
C SER A 25 1.37 -12.61 7.89
N VAL A 26 0.59 -11.53 7.89
CA VAL A 26 0.95 -10.26 7.25
C VAL A 26 1.34 -9.30 8.36
N SER A 27 2.55 -8.73 8.30
CA SER A 27 2.99 -7.76 9.29
C SER A 27 2.22 -6.45 9.12
N ILE A 28 1.62 -5.98 10.22
CA ILE A 28 1.05 -4.63 10.24
C ILE A 28 2.21 -3.66 10.49
N ASN A 29 2.60 -2.93 9.46
CA ASN A 29 3.72 -1.99 9.54
C ASN A 29 3.34 -0.71 10.30
N SER A 30 2.05 -0.36 10.36
CA SER A 30 1.56 0.82 11.08
C SER A 30 0.07 0.73 11.37
N VAL A 31 -0.37 1.27 12.51
CA VAL A 31 -1.80 1.42 12.85
C VAL A 31 -2.12 2.91 12.92
N ARG A 32 -3.12 3.37 12.17
CA ARG A 32 -3.63 4.74 12.25
C ARG A 32 -4.58 4.84 13.45
N THR A 33 -4.06 5.30 14.58
CA THR A 33 -4.88 5.53 15.78
C THR A 33 -5.74 6.79 15.68
N ASP A 34 -5.27 7.76 14.89
CA ASP A 34 -5.97 9.00 14.55
C ASP A 34 -5.46 9.50 13.18
N ILE A 35 -6.25 10.36 12.52
CA ILE A 35 -5.93 10.92 11.20
C ILE A 35 -4.59 11.67 11.24
N GLU A 36 -4.35 12.54 12.23
CA GLU A 36 -3.12 13.34 12.31
C GLU A 36 -1.88 12.46 12.49
N VAL A 37 -1.99 11.41 13.31
CA VAL A 37 -0.91 10.42 13.53
C VAL A 37 -0.63 9.63 12.25
N GLY A 38 -1.67 9.29 11.50
CA GLY A 38 -1.57 8.63 10.21
C GLY A 38 -0.85 9.48 9.16
N GLU A 39 -1.23 10.74 9.02
CA GLU A 39 -0.59 11.69 8.09
C GLU A 39 0.88 11.91 8.45
N LYS A 40 1.21 12.04 9.74
CA LYS A 40 2.61 12.21 10.19
C LYS A 40 3.48 10.96 9.97
N ALA A 41 2.90 9.77 10.06
CA ALA A 41 3.62 8.52 9.79
C ALA A 41 3.90 8.33 8.29
N VAL A 42 2.97 8.73 7.42
CA VAL A 42 3.11 8.65 5.96
C VAL A 42 3.97 9.77 5.39
N SER A 43 4.01 10.94 6.04
CA SER A 43 4.83 12.06 5.57
C SER A 43 6.33 11.73 5.53
N GLN A 44 6.80 10.74 6.29
CA GLN A 44 8.18 10.28 6.27
C GLN A 44 8.48 9.21 5.21
N SER A 45 7.46 8.48 4.72
CA SER A 45 7.66 7.37 3.78
C SER A 45 7.85 7.80 2.32
N PHE A 46 7.43 9.02 1.98
CA PHE A 46 7.59 9.61 0.64
C PHE A 46 8.64 10.72 0.58
N VAL A 47 9.43 10.89 1.65
CA VAL A 47 10.57 11.81 1.62
C VAL A 47 11.52 11.26 0.56
N HIS A 48 11.64 11.98 -0.56
CA HIS A 48 12.39 11.61 -1.77
C HIS A 48 11.70 10.67 -2.78
N TYR A 49 10.40 10.39 -2.66
CA TYR A 49 9.66 9.73 -3.75
C TYR A 49 9.23 10.77 -4.78
N GLU A 50 9.90 10.78 -5.94
CA GLU A 50 9.49 11.53 -7.12
C GLU A 50 8.71 10.58 -8.06
N PRO A 51 7.37 10.66 -8.11
CA PRO A 51 6.58 9.81 -9.00
C PRO A 51 6.93 10.07 -10.46
N ASP A 52 7.11 8.99 -11.22
CA ASP A 52 7.28 9.07 -12.67
C ASP A 52 5.92 9.04 -13.42
N VAL A 53 5.96 9.16 -14.74
CA VAL A 53 4.74 9.14 -15.58
C VAL A 53 3.94 7.84 -15.41
N ILE A 54 4.61 6.70 -15.19
CA ILE A 54 3.93 5.42 -14.98
C ILE A 54 3.19 5.42 -13.65
N ASP A 55 3.76 6.03 -12.61
CA ASP A 55 3.12 6.16 -11.31
C ASP A 55 1.85 7.02 -11.34
N PHE A 56 1.83 8.05 -12.18
CA PHE A 56 0.61 8.83 -12.42
C PHE A 56 -0.44 8.02 -13.19
N ILE A 57 -0.05 7.34 -14.28
CA ILE A 57 -0.96 6.50 -15.07
C ILE A 57 -1.60 5.40 -14.23
N ARG A 58 -0.84 4.76 -13.32
CA ARG A 58 -1.34 3.71 -12.42
C ARG A 58 -2.42 4.20 -11.44
N ARG A 59 -2.57 5.50 -11.26
CA ARG A 59 -3.56 6.12 -10.36
C ARG A 59 -4.79 6.65 -11.12
N CYS A 60 -4.81 6.55 -12.45
CA CYS A 60 -5.95 6.95 -13.25
C CYS A 60 -7.07 5.91 -13.14
N ASP A 61 -8.30 6.39 -13.01
CA ASP A 61 -9.51 5.56 -13.01
C ASP A 61 -9.99 5.29 -14.44
N THR A 62 -9.66 6.16 -15.40
CA THR A 62 -10.07 6.06 -16.81
C THR A 62 -8.92 6.28 -17.79
N ALA A 63 -9.12 5.87 -19.04
CA ALA A 63 -8.14 6.04 -20.11
C ALA A 63 -7.93 7.52 -20.46
N GLU A 64 -9.00 8.31 -20.44
CA GLU A 64 -8.95 9.75 -20.75
C GLU A 64 -8.06 10.51 -19.76
N GLN A 65 -8.12 10.15 -18.47
CA GLN A 65 -7.23 10.72 -17.45
C GLN A 65 -5.76 10.38 -17.72
N ALA A 66 -5.47 9.17 -18.18
CA ALA A 66 -4.11 8.76 -18.51
C ALA A 66 -3.58 9.52 -19.73
N GLU A 67 -4.41 9.74 -20.75
CA GLU A 67 -4.07 10.54 -21.93
C GLU A 67 -3.75 11.99 -21.55
N GLU A 68 -4.54 12.62 -20.68
CA GLU A 68 -4.27 13.98 -20.19
C GLU A 68 -2.94 14.09 -19.44
N ILE A 69 -2.59 13.08 -18.63
CA ILE A 69 -1.32 13.01 -17.92
C ILE A 69 -0.15 12.90 -18.90
N ILE A 70 -0.26 12.05 -19.93
CA ILE A 70 0.77 11.91 -20.97
C ILE A 70 0.96 13.25 -21.69
N ASP A 71 -0.12 13.87 -22.15
CA ASP A 71 -0.08 15.16 -22.83
C ASP A 71 0.58 16.25 -21.98
N TYR A 72 0.27 16.30 -20.69
CA TYR A 72 0.84 17.25 -19.75
C TYR A 72 2.35 17.03 -19.55
N MET A 73 2.78 15.78 -19.42
CA MET A 73 4.18 15.42 -19.22
C MET A 73 5.02 15.61 -20.49
N GLU A 74 4.45 15.39 -21.68
CA GLU A 74 5.08 15.75 -22.96
C GLU A 74 5.30 17.25 -23.08
N ARG A 75 4.30 18.08 -22.74
CA ARG A 75 4.42 19.55 -22.79
C ARG A 75 5.49 20.08 -21.85
N ARG A 76 5.74 19.40 -20.73
CA ARG A 76 6.83 19.71 -19.78
C ARG A 76 8.19 19.20 -20.24
N GLY A 77 8.25 18.36 -21.28
CA GLY A 77 9.48 17.76 -21.79
C GLY A 77 10.01 16.61 -20.93
N GLU A 78 9.17 16.03 -20.06
CA GLU A 78 9.53 14.96 -19.14
C GLU A 78 9.41 13.56 -19.77
N ILE A 79 8.65 13.45 -20.85
CA ILE A 79 8.58 12.26 -21.71
C ILE A 79 8.79 12.66 -23.18
N ARG A 80 9.38 11.74 -23.95
CA ARG A 80 9.57 11.91 -25.40
C ARG A 80 8.48 11.14 -26.14
N LYS A 81 8.05 11.66 -27.30
CA LYS A 81 7.10 11.01 -28.22
C LYS A 81 7.40 9.55 -28.54
N GLU A 82 8.67 9.17 -28.48
CA GLU A 82 9.14 7.81 -28.79
C GLU A 82 8.72 6.78 -27.73
N TYR A 83 8.20 7.23 -26.58
CA TYR A 83 7.81 6.40 -25.43
C TYR A 83 6.29 6.33 -25.19
N ALA A 84 5.49 7.02 -26.01
CA ALA A 84 4.03 7.06 -25.94
C ALA A 84 3.37 6.05 -26.90
#